data_AF-A0AAN6KVT6-F1
#
_entry.id   AF-A0AAN6KVT6-F1
#
_cell.length_a   1.000
_cell.length_b   1.000
_cell.length_c   1.000
_cell.angle_alpha   90.00
_cell.angle_beta   90.00
_cell.angle_gamma   90.00
#
_symmetry.space_group_name_H-M   'P 1'
#
loop_
_entity.id
_entity.type
_entity.pdbx_description
1 polymer ?
#
loop_
_entity_poly.entity_id
_entity_poly.type
_entity_poly.pdbx_seq_one_letter_code
_entity_poly.pdbx_strand_id
1 'polypeptide(L)'
;MAIDQQDVPQQLLERGYRNQICVDFSPAVVSLMKAKQLDGITWMQADVRDMPAITSDSIDVAFDKGTLDAMIYGSPWNPPDEVKQNASRYMIEVARVLKHDGVFLYITFRQPHFVKPLLNQDELWDLTFEVLRESESSFDYYAFSMKEATTSSSA
;
A
#
# COMPACT_ATOMS: atom_id res chain seq x y z
N MET A 1 -6.10 -2.86 2.23
CA MET A 1 -5.68 -4.25 1.92
C MET A 1 -6.85 -4.97 1.27
N ALA A 2 -6.79 -5.29 -0.04
CA ALA A 2 -7.83 -6.06 -0.72
C ALA A 2 -7.68 -7.58 -0.49
N ILE A 3 -8.81 -8.28 -0.30
CA ILE A 3 -8.88 -9.67 0.18
C ILE A 3 -9.02 -10.64 -1.01
N ASP A 4 -7.94 -11.37 -1.33
CA ASP A 4 -7.96 -12.62 -2.12
C ASP A 4 -7.02 -13.64 -1.44
N GLN A 5 -7.60 -14.76 -0.98
CA GLN A 5 -7.05 -16.02 -0.41
C GLN A 5 -5.82 -16.03 0.52
N GLN A 6 -5.16 -14.91 0.81
CA GLN A 6 -4.01 -14.82 1.70
C GLN A 6 -4.29 -13.76 2.77
N ASP A 7 -4.61 -14.20 3.98
CA ASP A 7 -4.73 -13.32 5.15
C ASP A 7 -3.33 -12.88 5.61
N VAL A 8 -2.74 -11.94 4.87
CA VAL A 8 -1.40 -11.40 5.15
C VAL A 8 -1.28 -10.93 6.62
N PRO A 9 -2.25 -10.21 7.20
CA PRO A 9 -2.19 -9.78 8.60
C PRO A 9 -2.11 -10.95 9.57
N GLN A 10 -2.92 -12.00 9.37
CA GLN A 10 -2.83 -13.21 10.19
C GLN A 10 -1.46 -13.89 10.02
N GLN A 11 -0.96 -14.01 8.80
CA GLN A 11 0.35 -14.59 8.52
C GLN A 11 1.53 -13.79 9.10
N LEU A 12 1.40 -12.46 9.20
CA LEU A 12 2.36 -11.61 9.89
C LEU A 12 2.23 -11.80 11.41
N LEU A 13 1.02 -11.95 11.93
CA LEU A 13 0.78 -12.23 13.35
C LEU A 13 1.42 -13.55 13.78
N GLU A 14 1.27 -14.60 12.98
CA GLU A 14 1.90 -15.92 13.20
C GLU A 14 3.44 -15.84 13.19
N ARG A 15 4.02 -14.87 12.47
CA ARG A 15 5.46 -14.59 12.45
C ARG A 15 5.91 -13.65 13.58
N GLY A 16 5.02 -13.21 14.45
CA GLY A 16 5.32 -12.39 15.63
C GLY A 16 5.07 -10.89 15.48
N TYR A 17 4.61 -10.42 14.32
CA TYR A 17 4.25 -9.01 14.12
C TYR A 17 2.90 -8.72 14.79
N ARG A 18 2.94 -8.13 15.99
CA ARG A 18 1.77 -7.94 16.88
C ARG A 18 1.26 -6.50 17.00
N ASN A 19 1.86 -5.55 16.28
CA ASN A 19 1.41 -4.17 16.25
C ASN A 19 0.97 -3.82 14.83
N GLN A 20 -0.19 -4.33 14.44
CA GLN A 20 -0.72 -4.15 13.09
C GLN A 20 -1.96 -3.25 13.11
N ILE A 21 -2.02 -2.32 12.16
CA ILE A 21 -3.22 -1.53 11.86
C ILE A 21 -3.64 -1.88 10.44
N CYS A 22 -4.83 -2.46 10.28
CA CYS A 22 -5.38 -2.85 9.00
C CYS A 22 -6.60 -2.00 8.69
N VAL A 23 -6.56 -1.33 7.53
CA VAL A 23 -7.63 -0.43 7.09
C VAL A 23 -8.31 -0.92 5.83
N ASP A 24 -9.62 -0.66 5.75
CA ASP A 24 -10.44 -0.83 4.55
C ASP A 24 -11.58 0.21 4.55
N PHE A 25 -12.01 0.67 3.38
CA PHE A 25 -13.11 1.65 3.29
C PHE A 25 -14.48 0.98 3.53
N SER A 26 -14.57 -0.33 3.30
CA SER A 26 -15.79 -1.12 3.43
C SER A 26 -16.08 -1.48 4.89
N PRO A 27 -17.18 -0.97 5.49
CA PRO A 27 -17.56 -1.31 6.86
C PRO A 27 -17.92 -2.80 7.00
N ALA A 28 -18.41 -3.43 5.93
CA ALA A 28 -18.71 -4.86 5.92
C ALA A 28 -17.45 -5.71 6.07
N VAL A 29 -16.38 -5.37 5.35
CA VAL A 29 -15.08 -6.04 5.46
C VAL A 29 -14.48 -5.85 6.85
N VAL A 30 -14.47 -4.61 7.35
CA VAL A 30 -13.95 -4.32 8.70
C VAL A 30 -14.71 -5.11 9.77
N SER A 31 -16.04 -5.20 9.68
CA SER A 31 -16.85 -5.97 10.63
C SER A 31 -16.54 -7.47 10.57
N LEU A 32 -16.38 -8.01 9.36
CA LEU A 32 -16.00 -9.41 9.14
C LEU A 32 -14.63 -9.73 9.75
N MET A 33 -13.64 -8.85 9.54
CA MET A 33 -12.29 -9.08 10.06
C MET A 33 -12.20 -8.90 11.58
N LYS A 34 -12.96 -7.95 12.16
CA LYS A 34 -13.09 -7.81 13.62
C LYS A 34 -13.68 -9.06 14.27
N ALA A 35 -14.59 -9.75 13.60
CA ALA A 35 -15.20 -10.98 14.12
C ALA A 35 -14.19 -12.13 14.32
N LYS A 36 -13.00 -12.06 13.70
CA LYS A 36 -11.91 -13.03 13.93
C LYS A 36 -11.26 -12.90 15.31
N GLN A 37 -11.46 -11.78 16.01
CA GLN A 37 -10.96 -11.54 17.38
C GLN A 37 -9.47 -11.87 17.55
N LEU A 38 -8.65 -11.46 16.60
CA LEU A 38 -7.20 -11.68 16.64
C LEU A 38 -6.50 -10.59 17.44
N ASP A 39 -5.86 -10.98 18.55
CA ASP A 39 -5.03 -10.07 19.34
C ASP A 39 -3.78 -9.65 18.56
N GLY A 40 -3.46 -8.35 18.60
CA GLY A 40 -2.30 -7.78 17.89
C GLY A 40 -2.61 -7.23 16.49
N ILE A 41 -3.90 -7.22 16.09
CA ILE A 41 -4.36 -6.57 14.86
C ILE A 41 -5.52 -5.63 15.18
N THR A 42 -5.36 -4.36 14.85
CA THR A 42 -6.42 -3.35 14.92
C THR A 42 -7.05 -3.20 13.55
N TRP A 43 -8.33 -3.55 13.43
CA TRP A 43 -9.11 -3.34 12.20
C TRP A 43 -9.86 -2.01 12.27
N MET A 44 -9.69 -1.15 11.27
CA MET A 44 -10.28 0.19 11.25
C MET A 44 -10.92 0.47 9.89
N GLN A 45 -12.08 1.14 9.90
CA GLN A 45 -12.64 1.70 8.68
C GLN A 45 -11.93 3.01 8.36
N ALA A 46 -11.28 3.11 7.20
CA ALA A 46 -10.66 4.34 6.74
C ALA A 46 -10.52 4.34 5.21
N ASP A 47 -10.48 5.54 4.63
CA ASP A 47 -10.06 5.75 3.25
C ASP A 47 -8.53 5.89 3.23
N VAL A 48 -7.84 5.06 2.47
CA VAL A 48 -6.38 5.09 2.38
C VAL A 48 -5.82 6.37 1.73
N ARG A 49 -6.68 7.22 1.14
CA ARG A 49 -6.34 8.53 0.60
C ARG A 49 -6.48 9.67 1.62
N ASP A 50 -6.98 9.36 2.83
CA ASP A 50 -7.16 10.30 3.95
C ASP A 50 -7.44 9.52 5.26
N MET A 51 -6.40 9.32 6.06
CA MET A 51 -6.38 8.52 7.30
C MET A 51 -6.09 9.40 8.53
N PRO A 52 -6.95 10.38 8.89
CA PRO A 52 -6.68 11.35 9.95
C PRO A 52 -6.59 10.72 11.35
N ALA A 53 -7.13 9.51 11.53
CA ALA A 53 -7.02 8.75 12.77
C ALA A 53 -5.62 8.11 12.98
N ILE A 54 -4.78 8.08 11.95
CA ILE A 54 -3.39 7.59 12.02
C ILE A 54 -2.46 8.80 12.10
N THR A 55 -1.75 8.91 13.22
CA THR A 55 -0.77 9.98 13.45
C THR A 55 0.31 9.94 12.38
N SER A 56 0.77 11.13 11.95
CA SER A 56 1.95 11.23 11.09
C SER A 56 3.17 10.58 11.76
N ASP A 57 4.11 10.09 10.96
CA ASP A 57 5.39 9.54 11.47
C ASP A 57 5.23 8.43 12.53
N SER A 58 4.16 7.62 12.43
CA SER A 58 3.84 6.59 13.43
C SER A 58 3.99 5.16 12.94
N ILE A 59 4.11 4.96 11.63
CA ILE A 59 4.19 3.64 10.99
C ILE A 59 5.63 3.36 10.54
N ASP A 60 6.18 2.22 10.98
CA ASP A 60 7.49 1.74 10.55
C ASP A 60 7.45 1.12 9.14
N VAL A 61 6.41 0.33 8.85
CA VAL A 61 6.23 -0.36 7.58
C VAL A 61 4.77 -0.24 7.14
N ALA A 62 4.56 0.34 5.97
CA ALA A 62 3.28 0.31 5.28
C ALA A 62 3.29 -0.87 4.30
N PHE A 63 2.18 -1.58 4.21
CA PHE A 63 2.04 -2.72 3.29
C PHE A 63 0.72 -2.62 2.54
N ASP A 64 0.78 -2.75 1.22
CA ASP A 64 -0.38 -2.87 0.38
C ASP A 64 -0.25 -4.03 -0.61
N LYS A 65 -1.35 -4.74 -0.80
CA LYS A 65 -1.49 -5.72 -1.88
C LYS A 65 -2.77 -5.42 -2.63
N GLY A 66 -2.63 -4.79 -3.79
CA GLY A 66 -3.72 -4.55 -4.75
C GLY A 66 -4.80 -3.55 -4.34
N THR A 67 -4.65 -2.75 -3.28
CA THR A 67 -5.68 -1.74 -2.96
C THR A 67 -5.67 -0.61 -3.97
N LEU A 68 -4.48 -0.10 -4.34
CA LEU A 68 -4.37 0.92 -5.39
C LEU A 68 -4.84 0.38 -6.75
N ASP A 69 -4.64 -0.92 -7.03
CA ASP A 69 -5.09 -1.55 -8.28
C ASP A 69 -6.59 -1.40 -8.50
N ALA A 70 -7.38 -1.42 -7.42
CA ALA A 70 -8.84 -1.23 -7.46
C ALA A 70 -9.26 0.20 -7.83
N MET A 71 -8.37 1.18 -7.67
CA MET A 71 -8.62 2.59 -8.00
C MET A 71 -8.16 2.96 -9.42
N ILE A 72 -7.44 2.08 -10.13
CA ILE A 72 -6.88 2.35 -11.45
C ILE A 72 -7.82 1.80 -12.54
N TYR A 73 -8.34 2.70 -13.37
CA TYR A 73 -9.21 2.34 -14.51
C TYR A 73 -8.90 3.20 -15.75
N GLY A 74 -9.49 2.83 -16.89
CA GLY A 74 -9.26 3.52 -18.17
C GLY A 74 -7.98 3.07 -18.88
N SER A 75 -7.45 3.95 -19.75
CA SER A 75 -6.25 3.63 -20.53
C SER A 75 -5.02 3.55 -19.62
N PRO A 76 -4.22 2.48 -19.68
CA PRO A 76 -2.99 2.38 -18.90
C PRO A 76 -1.91 3.36 -19.38
N TRP A 77 -2.01 3.84 -20.62
CA TRP A 77 -1.08 4.82 -21.21
C TRP A 77 -1.46 6.27 -20.91
N ASN A 78 -2.74 6.53 -20.69
CA ASN A 78 -3.26 7.85 -20.34
C ASN A 78 -4.44 7.69 -19.39
N PRO A 79 -4.18 7.40 -18.10
CA PRO A 79 -5.24 7.21 -17.13
C PRO A 79 -6.01 8.53 -16.92
N PRO A 80 -7.31 8.45 -16.56
CA PRO A 80 -8.10 9.64 -16.21
C PRO A 80 -7.46 10.44 -15.08
N ASP A 81 -7.70 11.75 -15.05
CA ASP A 81 -7.13 12.63 -14.03
C ASP A 81 -7.57 12.25 -12.62
N GLU A 82 -8.79 11.71 -12.46
CA GLU A 82 -9.25 11.16 -11.19
C GLU A 82 -8.35 10.01 -10.69
N VAL A 83 -7.90 9.11 -11.57
CA VAL A 83 -7.00 8.01 -11.21
C VAL A 83 -5.65 8.56 -10.75
N LYS A 84 -5.11 9.54 -11.47
CA LYS A 84 -3.84 10.21 -11.12
C LYS A 84 -3.94 10.91 -9.76
N GLN A 85 -5.02 11.67 -9.53
CA GLN A 85 -5.28 12.37 -8.28
C GLN A 85 -5.47 11.40 -7.11
N ASN A 86 -6.23 10.32 -7.30
CA ASN A 86 -6.43 9.30 -6.28
C ASN A 86 -5.11 8.59 -5.92
N ALA A 87 -4.29 8.26 -6.91
CA ALA A 87 -2.97 7.68 -6.70
C ALA A 87 -2.04 8.66 -5.95
N SER A 88 -1.97 9.93 -6.37
CA SER A 88 -1.13 10.93 -5.68
C SER A 88 -1.59 11.11 -4.22
N ARG A 89 -2.89 11.26 -3.96
CA ARG A 89 -3.42 11.35 -2.58
C ARG A 89 -3.09 10.11 -1.73
N TYR A 90 -3.22 8.92 -2.31
CA TYR A 90 -2.84 7.68 -1.64
C TYR A 90 -1.36 7.65 -1.29
N MET A 91 -0.49 8.00 -2.24
CA MET A 91 0.96 8.00 -2.01
C MET A 91 1.38 9.06 -1.00
N ILE A 92 0.83 10.28 -1.06
CA ILE A 92 1.09 11.35 -0.08
C ILE A 92 0.65 10.91 1.32
N GLU A 93 -0.53 10.27 1.43
CA GLU A 93 -1.06 9.85 2.72
C GLU A 93 -0.24 8.71 3.34
N VAL A 94 0.27 7.79 2.52
CA VAL A 94 1.20 6.76 2.98
C VAL A 94 2.52 7.37 3.45
N ALA A 95 3.08 8.34 2.72
CA ALA A 95 4.28 9.07 3.16
C ALA A 95 4.04 9.77 4.50
N ARG A 96 2.90 10.45 4.66
CA ARG A 96 2.55 11.18 5.89
C ARG A 96 2.57 10.29 7.13
N VAL A 97 2.01 9.08 7.05
CA VAL A 97 1.91 8.18 8.22
C VAL A 97 3.20 7.42 8.50
N LEU A 98 4.06 7.24 7.51
CA LEU A 98 5.34 6.58 7.65
C LEU A 98 6.33 7.44 8.42
N LYS A 99 7.17 6.81 9.24
CA LYS A 99 8.36 7.45 9.80
C LYS A 99 9.35 7.79 8.69
N HIS A 100 10.24 8.74 8.95
CA HIS A 100 11.31 9.13 8.01
C HIS A 100 12.20 7.96 7.54
N ASP A 101 12.41 6.94 8.37
CA ASP A 101 13.18 5.72 8.01
C ASP A 101 12.29 4.53 7.62
N GLY A 102 10.97 4.76 7.54
CA GLY A 102 9.97 3.78 7.23
C GLY A 102 10.01 3.31 5.77
N VAL A 103 9.34 2.18 5.52
CA VAL A 103 9.28 1.57 4.19
C VAL A 103 7.84 1.31 3.78
N PHE A 104 7.51 1.66 2.54
CA PHE A 104 6.28 1.23 1.90
C PHE A 104 6.54 0.04 0.97
N LEU A 105 5.88 -1.08 1.27
CA LEU A 105 5.86 -2.28 0.44
C LEU A 105 4.54 -2.34 -0.34
N TYR A 106 4.63 -2.26 -1.68
CA TYR A 106 3.47 -2.29 -2.56
C TYR A 106 3.54 -3.49 -3.50
N ILE A 107 2.57 -4.39 -3.39
CA ILE A 107 2.46 -5.60 -4.21
C ILE A 107 1.31 -5.42 -5.20
N THR A 108 1.59 -5.62 -6.47
CA THR A 108 0.62 -5.41 -7.55
C THR A 108 0.75 -6.46 -8.64
N PHE A 109 -0.36 -6.71 -9.32
CA PHE A 109 -0.38 -7.48 -10.55
C PHE A 109 -0.17 -6.61 -11.81
N ARG A 110 -0.18 -5.28 -11.66
CA ARG A 110 -0.02 -4.35 -12.76
C ARG A 110 1.43 -4.28 -13.22
N GLN A 111 1.58 -4.22 -14.53
CA GLN A 111 2.89 -4.09 -15.15
C GLN A 111 3.64 -2.84 -14.65
N PRO A 112 4.94 -2.94 -14.29
CA PRO A 112 5.69 -1.84 -13.69
C PRO A 112 5.68 -0.55 -14.51
N HIS A 113 5.72 -0.66 -15.84
CA HIS A 113 5.72 0.49 -16.74
C HIS A 113 4.44 1.32 -16.69
N PHE A 114 3.31 0.75 -16.23
CA PHE A 114 2.04 1.47 -16.07
C PHE A 114 1.83 2.00 -14.66
N VAL A 115 2.26 1.26 -13.64
CA VAL A 115 1.99 1.62 -12.25
C VAL A 115 3.05 2.56 -11.67
N LYS A 116 4.32 2.43 -12.08
CA LYS A 116 5.42 3.29 -11.59
C LYS A 116 5.14 4.79 -11.77
N PRO A 117 4.63 5.28 -12.92
CA PRO A 117 4.26 6.69 -13.07
C PRO A 117 3.17 7.16 -12.11
N LEU A 118 2.29 6.27 -11.64
CA LEU A 118 1.23 6.60 -10.68
C LEU A 118 1.74 6.60 -9.23
N LEU A 119 2.69 5.72 -8.91
CA LEU A 119 3.31 5.61 -7.58
C LEU A 119 4.21 6.79 -7.24
N ASN A 120 4.83 7.44 -8.24
CA ASN A 120 5.82 8.48 -8.00
C ASN A 120 5.62 9.72 -8.88
N GLN A 121 4.39 10.24 -8.90
CA GLN A 121 4.04 11.44 -9.68
C GLN A 121 4.78 12.70 -9.22
N ASP A 122 4.98 12.81 -7.91
CA ASP A 122 5.55 13.99 -7.25
C ASP A 122 7.04 13.82 -6.89
N GLU A 123 7.70 12.78 -7.42
CA GLU A 123 9.09 12.40 -7.11
C GLU A 123 9.38 12.21 -5.61
N LEU A 124 8.34 11.93 -4.82
CA LEU A 124 8.38 11.76 -3.38
C LEU A 124 9.13 10.49 -2.93
N TRP A 125 9.25 9.49 -3.80
CA TRP A 125 9.72 8.15 -3.43
C TRP A 125 11.01 7.77 -4.17
N ASP A 126 11.99 7.29 -3.40
CA ASP A 126 13.04 6.41 -3.91
C ASP A 126 12.47 4.99 -4.00
N LEU A 127 12.29 4.50 -5.23
CA LEU A 127 11.59 3.24 -5.50
C LEU A 127 12.46 2.21 -6.23
N THR A 128 12.48 1.00 -5.70
CA THR A 128 12.99 -0.20 -6.37
C THR A 128 11.86 -1.21 -6.51
N PHE A 129 11.98 -2.16 -7.44
CA PHE A 129 11.04 -3.26 -7.52
C PHE A 129 11.71 -4.56 -7.92
N GLU A 130 11.10 -5.66 -7.53
CA GLU A 130 11.46 -7.01 -7.96
C GLU A 130 10.25 -7.76 -8.51
N VAL A 131 10.52 -8.79 -9.29
CA VAL A 131 9.50 -9.66 -9.88
C VAL A 131 9.31 -10.85 -8.96
N LEU A 132 8.10 -11.00 -8.42
CA LEU A 132 7.69 -12.15 -7.62
C LEU A 132 7.18 -13.26 -8.56
N ARG A 133 8.03 -14.25 -8.81
CA ARG A 133 7.73 -15.45 -9.59
C ARG A 133 7.64 -16.68 -8.69
N GLU A 134 6.51 -17.37 -8.74
CA GLU A 134 6.34 -18.66 -8.07
C GLU A 134 6.84 -19.82 -8.95
N SER A 135 6.59 -19.75 -10.26
CA SER A 135 7.05 -20.73 -11.24
C SER A 135 7.14 -20.12 -12.64
N GLU A 136 7.74 -20.83 -13.61
CA GLU A 136 7.85 -20.34 -14.99
C GLU A 136 6.49 -20.24 -15.72
N SER A 137 5.45 -20.89 -15.20
CA SER A 137 4.09 -20.88 -15.77
C SER A 137 3.10 -20.00 -15.01
N SER A 138 3.50 -19.41 -13.86
CA SER A 138 2.67 -18.47 -13.11
C SER A 138 2.77 -17.07 -13.69
N PHE A 139 1.68 -16.30 -13.58
CA PHE A 139 1.74 -14.87 -13.83
C PHE A 139 2.57 -14.15 -12.75
N ASP A 140 3.35 -13.17 -13.18
CA ASP A 140 4.23 -12.40 -12.30
C ASP A 140 3.44 -11.42 -11.42
N TYR A 141 3.77 -11.35 -10.14
CA TYR A 141 3.50 -10.19 -9.31
C TYR A 141 4.73 -9.29 -9.25
N TYR A 142 4.53 -8.02 -8.92
CA TYR A 142 5.61 -7.05 -8.76
C TYR A 142 5.59 -6.48 -7.35
N ALA A 143 6.74 -6.52 -6.68
CA ALA A 143 6.92 -5.97 -5.34
C ALA A 143 7.75 -4.70 -5.44
N PHE A 144 7.15 -3.56 -5.09
CA PHE A 144 7.83 -2.29 -4.98
C PHE A 144 8.24 -2.07 -3.52
N SER A 145 9.49 -1.67 -3.31
CA SER A 145 10.00 -1.16 -2.04
C SER A 145 10.29 0.32 -2.20
N MET A 146 9.64 1.15 -1.39
CA MET A 146 9.68 2.61 -1.49
C MET A 146 10.09 3.23 -0.16
N LYS A 147 11.00 4.18 -0.22
CA LYS A 147 11.39 5.07 0.88
C LYS A 147 11.18 6.50 0.46
N GLU A 148 10.87 7.38 1.41
CA GLU A 148 10.77 8.81 1.12
C GLU A 148 12.12 9.31 0.57
N ALA A 149 12.09 10.01 -0.57
CA ALA A 149 13.28 10.50 -1.21
C ALA A 149 13.96 11.54 -0.32
N THR A 150 15.27 11.38 -0.08
CA THR A 150 16.00 12.36 0.72
C THR A 150 16.09 13.66 -0.07
N THR A 151 15.40 14.72 0.38
CA THR A 151 15.56 16.04 -0.23
C THR A 151 17.02 16.45 0.01
N SER A 152 17.81 16.51 -1.06
CA SER A 152 19.13 17.13 -0.99
C SER A 152 18.90 18.60 -0.66
N SER A 153 19.08 18.99 0.60
CA SER A 153 19.15 20.40 0.94
C SER A 153 20.31 20.97 0.15
N SER A 154 20.01 21.78 -0.87
CA SER A 154 21.04 22.57 -1.54
C SER A 154 21.62 23.49 -0.47
N ALA A 155 22.89 23.26 -0.14
CA ALA A 155 23.70 24.17 0.66
C ALA A 155 24.00 25.45 -0.14
#